data_AF-A0A1I0TEU5-F1
#
_entry.id   AF-A0A1I0TEU5-F1
#
_cell.length_a   1.000
_cell.length_b   1.000
_cell.length_c   1.000
_cell.angle_alpha   90.00
_cell.angle_beta   90.00
_cell.angle_gamma   90.00
#
_symmetry.space_group_name_H-M   'P 1'
#
loop_
_entity.id
_entity.type
_entity.pdbx_description
1 polymer ?
#
loop_
_entity_poly.entity_id
_entity_poly.type
_entity_poly.pdbx_seq_one_letter_code
_entity_poly.pdbx_strand_id
1 'polypeptide(L)'
;MEFDDMDHMPEWEHFSRFGRDDEADESLSSDDAEKVRLKVTRAKSLYNQARALYKYAALFCETLEGEMAEMTANLIMQNAMMLCPKIVGAEGADMYILRMENASIIRTNCRELETQVRAADMFEICTPEYKDIVLDEIEKFRLLFIEWVKYFEKDEFEDDWGLY
;
A
#
# COMPACT_ATOMS: atom_id res chain seq x y z
N MET A 1 2.89 6.84 20.38
CA MET A 1 2.31 7.58 19.24
C MET A 1 0.83 7.26 19.31
N GLU A 2 -0.08 8.23 19.45
CA GLU A 2 -1.51 7.91 19.35
C GLU A 2 -1.77 7.58 17.88
N PHE A 3 -1.94 6.30 17.56
CA PHE A 3 -2.10 5.85 16.17
C PHE A 3 -3.52 6.09 15.60
N ASP A 4 -4.40 6.70 16.40
CA ASP A 4 -5.81 6.83 16.07
C ASP A 4 -6.12 7.95 15.05
N ASP A 5 -5.32 9.02 15.01
CA ASP A 5 -5.62 10.19 14.17
C ASP A 5 -5.14 10.07 12.70
N MET A 6 -4.13 9.24 12.43
CA MET A 6 -3.48 9.13 11.10
C MET A 6 -2.95 10.47 10.54
N ASP A 7 -2.80 11.50 11.37
CA ASP A 7 -2.43 12.87 10.97
C ASP A 7 -0.99 12.94 10.43
N HIS A 8 -0.14 11.97 10.79
CA HIS A 8 1.21 11.84 10.24
C HIS A 8 1.25 11.27 8.82
N MET A 9 0.15 10.70 8.33
CA MET A 9 0.02 10.12 7.00
C MET A 9 -0.83 11.03 6.10
N PRO A 10 -0.21 11.74 5.13
CA PRO A 10 -0.93 12.70 4.30
C PRO A 10 -2.09 12.08 3.52
N GLU A 11 -3.12 12.87 3.24
CA GLU A 11 -4.19 12.46 2.32
C GLU A 11 -3.66 12.30 0.88
N TRP A 12 -4.31 11.47 0.07
CA TRP A 12 -3.92 11.24 -1.34
C TRP A 12 -3.81 12.56 -2.13
N GLU A 13 -4.68 13.52 -1.84
CA GLU A 13 -4.74 14.83 -2.48
C GLU A 13 -3.43 15.61 -2.35
N HIS A 14 -2.64 15.37 -1.29
CA HIS A 14 -1.31 15.94 -1.14
C HIS A 14 -0.37 15.53 -2.29
N PHE A 15 -0.49 14.28 -2.75
CA PHE A 15 0.30 13.68 -3.81
C PHE A 15 -0.35 13.82 -5.18
N SER A 16 -1.65 14.10 -5.25
CA SER A 16 -2.39 14.23 -6.52
C SER A 16 -1.83 15.30 -7.47
N ARG A 17 -0.98 16.20 -6.97
CA ARG A 17 -0.21 17.15 -7.78
C ARG A 17 0.88 16.48 -8.65
N PHE A 18 1.37 15.30 -8.26
CA PHE A 18 2.35 14.53 -9.05
C PHE A 18 1.75 13.93 -10.32
N GLY A 19 0.42 13.89 -10.45
CA GLY A 19 -0.29 13.41 -11.65
C GLY A 19 -1.24 14.45 -12.27
N ARG A 20 -1.18 15.71 -11.81
CA ARG A 20 -1.79 16.84 -12.51
C ARG A 20 -0.77 17.40 -13.48
N ASP A 21 -0.76 16.85 -14.68
CA ASP A 21 -0.91 17.75 -15.82
C ASP A 21 -2.28 18.43 -15.62
N ASP A 22 -2.31 19.54 -14.88
CA ASP A 22 -3.50 20.39 -14.73
C ASP A 22 -3.93 21.02 -16.07
N GLU A 23 -3.20 20.72 -17.14
CA GLU A 23 -3.74 20.67 -18.48
C GLU A 23 -4.25 19.25 -18.72
N ALA A 24 -5.47 18.96 -18.28
CA ALA A 24 -6.31 18.11 -19.11
C ALA A 24 -6.35 18.82 -20.46
N ASP A 25 -5.41 18.45 -21.34
CA ASP A 25 -5.32 19.02 -22.66
C ASP A 25 -6.72 18.89 -23.24
N GLU A 26 -7.37 20.04 -23.53
CA GLU A 26 -8.71 20.05 -24.13
C GLU A 26 -8.72 19.26 -25.45
N SER A 27 -7.54 18.85 -25.95
CA SER A 27 -7.34 17.94 -27.08
C SER A 27 -7.44 16.43 -26.78
N LEU A 28 -7.46 15.98 -25.52
CA LEU A 28 -7.54 14.54 -25.20
C LEU A 28 -8.86 13.93 -25.69
N SER A 29 -8.76 12.75 -26.29
CA SER A 29 -9.95 11.97 -26.63
C SER A 29 -10.73 11.57 -25.37
N SER A 30 -12.05 11.38 -25.51
CA SER A 30 -12.90 10.90 -24.40
C SER A 30 -12.38 9.61 -23.78
N ASP A 31 -11.76 8.73 -24.57
CA ASP A 31 -11.27 7.43 -24.11
C ASP A 31 -9.98 7.58 -23.30
N ASP A 32 -9.09 8.50 -23.69
CA ASP A 32 -7.83 8.73 -22.99
C ASP A 32 -8.04 9.49 -21.67
N ALA A 33 -8.98 10.45 -21.65
CA ALA A 33 -9.41 11.10 -20.41
C ALA A 33 -9.99 10.09 -19.41
N GLU A 34 -10.77 9.10 -19.87
CA GLU A 34 -11.31 8.04 -19.02
C GLU A 34 -10.19 7.15 -18.45
N LYS A 35 -9.20 6.76 -19.26
CA LYS A 35 -8.06 5.96 -18.79
C LYS A 35 -7.28 6.68 -17.69
N VAL A 36 -6.99 7.97 -17.87
CA VAL A 36 -6.30 8.79 -16.86
C VAL A 36 -7.10 8.84 -15.56
N ARG A 37 -8.41 9.10 -15.65
CA ARG A 37 -9.29 9.13 -14.48
C ARG A 37 -9.29 7.81 -13.72
N LEU A 38 -9.33 6.69 -14.45
CA LEU A 38 -9.31 5.35 -13.86
C LEU A 38 -7.97 5.04 -13.20
N LYS A 39 -6.83 5.45 -13.80
CA LYS A 39 -5.50 5.33 -13.19
C LYS A 39 -5.45 6.02 -11.83
N VAL A 40 -5.84 7.31 -11.78
CA VAL A 40 -5.86 8.11 -10.54
C VAL A 40 -6.80 7.50 -9.49
N THR A 41 -7.98 7.04 -9.92
CA THR A 41 -8.98 6.44 -9.02
C THR A 41 -8.47 5.16 -8.36
N ARG A 42 -7.77 4.31 -9.10
CA ARG A 42 -7.19 3.06 -8.57
C ARG A 42 -6.08 3.34 -7.57
N ALA A 43 -5.16 4.24 -7.91
CA ALA A 43 -4.08 4.64 -7.02
C ALA A 43 -4.61 5.24 -5.72
N LYS A 44 -5.58 6.16 -5.80
CA LYS A 44 -6.27 6.73 -4.63
C LYS A 44 -6.92 5.66 -3.76
N SER A 45 -7.64 4.73 -4.37
CA SER A 45 -8.34 3.65 -3.65
C SER A 45 -7.34 2.75 -2.92
N LEU A 46 -6.25 2.36 -3.60
CA LEU A 46 -5.19 1.55 -3.02
C LEU A 46 -4.47 2.28 -1.87
N TYR A 47 -4.16 3.57 -2.05
CA TYR A 47 -3.52 4.39 -1.03
C TYR A 47 -4.38 4.53 0.23
N ASN A 48 -5.67 4.82 0.06
CA ASN A 48 -6.60 4.92 1.19
C ASN A 48 -6.74 3.59 1.92
N GLN A 49 -6.75 2.48 1.19
CA GLN A 49 -6.76 1.15 1.81
C GLN A 49 -5.44 0.84 2.53
N ALA A 50 -4.29 1.30 2.02
CA ALA A 50 -3.01 1.19 2.72
C ALA A 50 -2.99 1.99 4.04
N ARG A 51 -3.62 3.17 4.05
CA ARG A 51 -3.81 3.97 5.29
C ARG A 51 -4.70 3.25 6.29
N ALA A 52 -5.83 2.69 5.84
CA ALA A 52 -6.69 1.87 6.69
C ALA A 52 -5.94 0.67 7.27
N LEU A 53 -5.21 -0.08 6.43
CA LEU A 53 -4.40 -1.22 6.87
C LEU A 53 -3.34 -0.82 7.90
N TYR A 54 -2.65 0.31 7.70
CA TYR A 54 -1.72 0.84 8.71
C TYR A 54 -2.43 1.13 10.04
N LYS A 55 -3.58 1.80 10.01
CA LYS A 55 -4.36 2.12 11.22
C LYS A 55 -4.72 0.84 11.99
N TYR A 56 -5.31 -0.13 11.32
CA TYR A 56 -5.72 -1.39 11.98
C TYR A 56 -4.52 -2.22 12.44
N ALA A 57 -3.41 -2.23 11.71
CA ALA A 57 -2.17 -2.85 12.16
C ALA A 57 -1.61 -2.19 13.42
N ALA A 58 -1.67 -0.85 13.51
CA ALA A 58 -1.22 -0.12 14.68
C ALA A 58 -2.10 -0.39 15.91
N LEU A 59 -3.43 -0.34 15.74
CA LEU A 59 -4.36 -0.70 16.80
C LEU A 59 -4.16 -2.16 17.26
N PHE A 60 -3.93 -3.09 16.33
CA PHE A 60 -3.60 -4.48 16.65
C PHE A 60 -2.31 -4.58 17.48
N CYS A 61 -1.26 -3.85 17.10
CA CYS A 61 0.00 -3.80 17.85
C CYS A 61 -0.18 -3.33 19.30
N GLU A 62 -1.08 -2.38 19.56
CA GLU A 62 -1.39 -1.90 20.92
C GLU A 62 -2.07 -2.98 21.79
N THR A 63 -2.70 -3.98 21.16
CA THR A 63 -3.37 -5.09 21.86
C THR A 63 -2.47 -6.30 22.13
N LEU A 64 -1.22 -6.27 21.65
CA LEU A 64 -0.30 -7.39 21.84
C LEU A 64 0.21 -7.47 23.28
N GLU A 65 0.28 -8.68 23.83
CA GLU A 65 0.73 -8.94 25.20
C GLU A 65 1.79 -10.05 25.25
N GLY A 66 2.70 -9.98 26.22
CA GLY A 66 3.74 -10.99 26.43
C GLY A 66 5.14 -10.57 25.96
N GLU A 67 6.13 -11.44 26.17
CA GLU A 67 7.56 -11.10 26.01
C GLU A 67 7.94 -10.71 24.58
N MET A 68 7.22 -11.23 23.57
CA MET A 68 7.50 -10.98 22.15
C MET A 68 6.69 -9.83 21.55
N ALA A 69 5.76 -9.24 22.31
CA ALA A 69 4.80 -8.26 21.81
C ALA A 69 5.47 -7.04 21.16
N GLU A 70 6.46 -6.43 21.83
CA GLU A 70 7.17 -5.25 21.31
C GLU A 70 7.91 -5.55 20.01
N MET A 71 8.62 -6.69 19.95
CA MET A 71 9.36 -7.08 18.75
C MET A 71 8.40 -7.37 17.58
N THR A 72 7.33 -8.11 17.83
CA THR A 72 6.30 -8.39 16.81
C THR A 72 5.62 -7.11 16.33
N ALA A 73 5.25 -6.20 17.24
CA ALA A 73 4.68 -4.90 16.90
C ALA A 73 5.62 -4.08 16.00
N ASN A 74 6.91 -4.05 16.32
CA ASN A 74 7.91 -3.35 15.50
C ASN A 74 8.01 -3.94 14.09
N LEU A 75 8.00 -5.26 13.94
CA LEU A 75 8.04 -5.92 12.64
C LEU A 75 6.76 -5.64 11.82
N ILE A 76 5.59 -5.69 12.45
CA ILE A 76 4.30 -5.34 11.82
C ILE A 76 4.34 -3.89 11.33
N MET A 77 4.71 -2.95 12.18
CA MET A 77 4.70 -1.52 11.84
C MET A 77 5.75 -1.15 10.79
N GLN A 78 6.92 -1.78 10.81
CA GLN A 78 7.95 -1.61 9.77
C GLN A 78 7.42 -2.01 8.39
N ASN A 79 6.65 -3.10 8.30
CA ASN A 79 6.07 -3.50 7.02
C ASN A 79 4.91 -2.58 6.59
N ALA A 80 4.02 -2.23 7.53
CA ALA A 80 2.88 -1.36 7.24
C ALA A 80 3.30 0.04 6.76
N MET A 81 4.34 0.63 7.34
CA MET A 81 4.82 1.98 6.97
C MET A 81 5.41 2.06 5.56
N MET A 82 5.78 0.92 4.96
CA MET A 82 6.35 0.89 3.61
C MET A 82 5.31 0.97 2.50
N LEU A 83 4.03 0.68 2.78
CA LEU A 83 3.01 0.55 1.75
C LEU A 83 2.71 1.90 1.06
N CYS A 84 2.36 2.92 1.83
CA CYS A 84 1.97 4.24 1.32
C CYS A 84 3.07 4.94 0.50
N PRO A 85 4.33 5.06 1.00
CA PRO A 85 5.40 5.71 0.26
C PRO A 85 5.71 5.03 -1.08
N LYS A 86 5.56 3.70 -1.16
CA LYS A 86 5.83 2.95 -2.39
C LYS A 86 4.72 3.08 -3.41
N ILE A 87 3.47 3.24 -2.98
CA ILE A 87 2.35 3.60 -3.89
C ILE A 87 2.62 4.97 -4.51
N VAL A 88 2.97 5.97 -3.67
CA VAL A 88 3.31 7.32 -4.14
C VAL A 88 4.51 7.29 -5.08
N GLY A 89 5.57 6.54 -4.73
CA GLY A 89 6.76 6.41 -5.56
C GLY A 89 6.48 5.76 -6.92
N ALA A 90 5.59 4.78 -6.98
CA ALA A 90 5.16 4.18 -8.25
C ALA A 90 4.28 5.12 -9.10
N GLU A 91 3.47 5.98 -8.48
CA GLU A 91 2.62 6.91 -9.23
C GLU A 91 3.35 8.18 -9.68
N GLY A 92 4.43 8.56 -8.99
CA GLY A 92 5.36 9.59 -9.43
C GLY A 92 6.44 9.11 -10.40
N ALA A 93 6.43 7.83 -10.79
CA ALA A 93 7.37 7.25 -11.74
C ALA A 93 6.71 7.01 -13.11
N ASP A 94 7.39 7.43 -14.18
CA ASP A 94 6.92 7.24 -15.56
C ASP A 94 7.37 5.90 -16.16
N MET A 95 8.41 5.26 -15.58
CA MET A 95 8.99 4.02 -16.11
C MET A 95 8.36 2.77 -15.49
N TYR A 96 7.99 1.80 -16.33
CA TYR A 96 7.41 0.51 -15.97
C TYR A 96 8.24 -0.21 -14.90
N ILE A 97 9.56 -0.27 -15.08
CA ILE A 97 10.47 -0.96 -14.17
C ILE A 97 10.41 -0.37 -12.76
N LEU A 98 10.44 0.96 -12.64
CA LEU A 98 10.34 1.63 -11.33
C LEU A 98 8.99 1.38 -10.67
N ARG A 99 7.90 1.36 -11.44
CA ARG A 99 6.57 1.02 -10.92
C ARG A 99 6.55 -0.43 -10.40
N MET A 100 7.11 -1.36 -11.18
CA MET A 100 7.23 -2.78 -10.81
C MET A 100 8.10 -3.01 -9.57
N GLU A 101 9.24 -2.31 -9.44
CA GLU A 101 10.08 -2.35 -8.26
C GLU A 101 9.32 -1.94 -7.00
N ASN A 102 8.61 -0.81 -7.06
CA ASN A 102 7.77 -0.36 -5.95
C ASN A 102 6.66 -1.37 -5.64
N ALA A 103 6.00 -1.92 -6.66
CA ALA A 103 4.97 -2.95 -6.49
C ALA A 103 5.53 -4.22 -5.82
N SER A 104 6.74 -4.65 -6.15
CA SER A 104 7.40 -5.78 -5.50
C SER A 104 7.71 -5.51 -4.03
N ILE A 105 8.17 -4.29 -3.70
CA ILE A 105 8.40 -3.90 -2.30
C ILE A 105 7.08 -3.91 -1.52
N ILE A 106 6.00 -3.35 -2.10
CA ILE A 106 4.65 -3.38 -1.50
C ILE A 106 4.23 -4.82 -1.22
N ARG A 107 4.32 -5.70 -2.22
CA ARG A 107 3.93 -7.11 -2.10
C ARG A 107 4.72 -7.81 -1.01
N THR A 108 6.03 -7.62 -0.94
CA THR A 108 6.89 -8.23 0.07
C THR A 108 6.48 -7.77 1.46
N ASN A 109 6.38 -6.46 1.70
CA ASN A 109 6.01 -5.92 3.01
C ASN A 109 4.59 -6.36 3.42
N CYS A 110 3.64 -6.39 2.49
CA CYS A 110 2.28 -6.86 2.79
C CYS A 110 2.26 -8.34 3.22
N ARG A 111 3.09 -9.21 2.63
CA ARG A 111 3.20 -10.63 3.00
C ARG A 111 3.91 -10.83 4.34
N GLU A 112 4.96 -10.06 4.60
CA GLU A 112 5.64 -10.09 5.89
C GLU A 112 4.72 -9.58 7.00
N LEU A 113 3.97 -8.50 6.76
CA LEU A 113 2.91 -8.01 7.64
C LEU A 113 1.90 -9.11 7.99
N GLU A 114 1.33 -9.77 6.98
CA GLU A 114 0.40 -10.89 7.17
C GLU A 114 1.04 -12.02 7.99
N THR A 115 2.30 -12.35 7.69
CA THR A 115 3.05 -13.41 8.38
C THR A 115 3.22 -13.08 9.87
N GLN A 116 3.57 -11.84 10.22
CA GLN A 116 3.73 -11.42 11.61
C GLN A 116 2.40 -11.38 12.37
N VAL A 117 1.32 -10.94 11.72
CA VAL A 117 -0.04 -10.97 12.29
C VAL A 117 -0.47 -12.41 12.60
N ARG A 118 -0.21 -13.36 11.70
CA ARG A 118 -0.48 -14.79 11.95
C ARG A 118 0.44 -15.39 13.00
N ALA A 119 1.71 -14.97 13.05
CA ALA A 119 2.65 -15.43 14.05
C ALA A 119 2.26 -14.99 15.47
N ALA A 120 1.69 -13.79 15.62
CA ALA A 120 1.19 -13.30 16.90
C ALA A 120 0.13 -14.24 17.52
N ASP A 121 -0.77 -14.78 16.68
CA ASP A 121 -1.76 -15.78 17.07
C ASP A 121 -1.11 -17.11 17.47
N MET A 122 -0.15 -17.57 16.67
CA MET A 122 0.58 -18.81 16.91
C MET A 122 1.38 -18.77 18.22
N PHE A 123 1.88 -17.60 18.61
CA PHE A 123 2.58 -17.40 19.88
C PHE A 123 1.65 -17.02 21.04
N GLU A 124 0.34 -16.99 20.82
CA GLU A 124 -0.67 -16.65 21.83
C GLU A 124 -0.46 -15.26 22.45
N ILE A 125 0.09 -14.31 21.67
CA ILE A 125 0.38 -12.93 22.10
C ILE A 125 -0.66 -11.90 21.62
N CYS A 126 -1.75 -12.36 20.98
CA CYS A 126 -2.83 -11.49 20.52
C CYS A 126 -4.21 -12.11 20.77
N THR A 127 -5.25 -11.27 20.73
CA THR A 127 -6.65 -11.73 20.71
C THR A 127 -7.06 -12.08 19.26
N PRO A 128 -7.56 -13.30 18.98
CA PRO A 128 -7.85 -13.76 17.62
C PRO A 128 -8.79 -12.86 16.82
N GLU A 129 -9.77 -12.23 17.48
CA GLU A 129 -10.73 -11.34 16.84
C GLU A 129 -10.07 -10.09 16.24
N TYR A 130 -9.03 -9.55 16.88
CA TYR A 130 -8.31 -8.38 16.37
C TYR A 130 -7.38 -8.73 15.21
N LYS A 131 -6.80 -9.93 15.23
CA LYS A 131 -6.03 -10.48 14.11
C LYS A 131 -6.89 -10.55 12.84
N ASP A 132 -8.11 -11.07 12.95
CA ASP A 132 -8.99 -11.24 11.79
C ASP A 132 -9.35 -9.90 11.12
N ILE A 133 -9.50 -8.82 11.91
CA ILE A 133 -9.71 -7.46 11.37
C ILE A 133 -8.53 -7.05 10.48
N VAL A 134 -7.29 -7.27 10.92
CA VAL A 134 -6.10 -6.91 10.12
C VAL A 134 -6.00 -7.77 8.86
N LEU A 135 -6.28 -9.07 8.96
CA LEU A 135 -6.25 -9.98 7.80
C LEU A 135 -7.30 -9.61 6.73
N ASP A 136 -8.49 -9.16 7.16
CA ASP A 136 -9.51 -8.66 6.23
C ASP A 136 -9.07 -7.39 5.50
N GLU A 137 -8.39 -6.47 6.19
CA GLU A 137 -7.84 -5.25 5.59
C GLU A 137 -6.68 -5.55 4.62
N ILE A 138 -5.87 -6.56 4.92
CA ILE A 138 -4.84 -7.09 4.01
C ILE A 138 -5.49 -7.65 2.74
N GLU A 139 -6.60 -8.40 2.86
CA GLU A 139 -7.28 -8.96 1.68
C GLU A 139 -7.90 -7.87 0.82
N LYS A 140 -8.57 -6.88 1.43
CA LYS A 140 -9.08 -5.69 0.71
C LYS A 140 -7.95 -4.96 -0.02
N PHE A 141 -6.81 -4.76 0.66
CA PHE A 141 -5.63 -4.17 0.06
C PHE A 141 -5.10 -4.99 -1.12
N ARG A 142 -4.98 -6.31 -0.98
CA ARG A 142 -4.49 -7.23 -2.01
C ARG A 142 -5.34 -7.17 -3.28
N LEU A 143 -6.66 -7.10 -3.15
CA LEU A 143 -7.58 -6.99 -4.29
C LEU A 143 -7.38 -5.68 -5.05
N LEU A 144 -7.28 -4.56 -4.35
CA LEU A 144 -7.01 -3.25 -4.96
C LEU A 144 -5.61 -3.21 -5.60
N PHE A 145 -4.62 -3.84 -4.97
CA PHE A 145 -3.25 -3.91 -5.47
C PHE A 145 -3.20 -4.63 -6.82
N ILE A 146 -3.91 -5.76 -6.95
CA ILE A 146 -4.00 -6.50 -8.22
C ILE A 146 -4.62 -5.63 -9.31
N GLU A 147 -5.72 -4.93 -9.01
CA GLU A 147 -6.35 -4.04 -9.98
C GLU A 147 -5.46 -2.87 -10.38
N TRP A 148 -4.62 -2.37 -9.47
CA TRP A 148 -3.67 -1.30 -9.75
C TRP A 148 -2.52 -1.75 -10.66
N VAL A 149 -1.87 -2.88 -10.37
CA VAL A 149 -0.73 -3.41 -11.16
C VAL A 149 -1.12 -3.79 -12.59
N LYS A 150 -2.39 -4.21 -12.83
CA LYS A 150 -2.89 -4.55 -14.18
C LYS A 150 -2.75 -3.41 -15.21
N TYR A 151 -2.59 -2.17 -14.77
CA TYR A 151 -2.44 -1.00 -15.63
C TYR A 151 -0.99 -0.52 -15.75
N PHE A 152 -0.04 -1.35 -15.37
CA PHE A 152 1.36 -1.06 -15.62
C PHE A 152 1.64 -1.46 -17.07
N GLU A 153 1.91 -0.47 -17.90
CA GLU A 153 2.22 -0.66 -19.31
C GLU A 153 3.73 -0.77 -19.45
N LYS A 154 4.20 -1.85 -20.09
CA LYS A 154 5.61 -2.06 -20.36
C LYS A 154 6.10 -1.03 -21.37
N ASP A 155 7.21 -0.39 -21.07
CA ASP A 155 7.89 0.56 -21.93
C ASP A 155 9.10 -0.08 -22.63
N GLU A 156 9.92 0.74 -23.30
CA GLU A 156 11.10 0.30 -24.03
C GLU A 156 12.34 0.08 -23.16
N PHE A 157 12.27 0.43 -21.87
CA PHE A 157 13.41 0.29 -20.96
C PHE A 157 13.58 -1.17 -20.54
N GLU A 158 14.84 -1.61 -20.49
CA GLU A 158 15.20 -2.96 -20.05
C GLU A 158 15.60 -2.95 -18.57
N ASP A 159 15.21 -3.99 -17.84
CA ASP A 159 15.62 -4.21 -16.47
C ASP A 159 16.98 -4.93 -16.45
N ASP A 160 18.02 -4.20 -16.04
CA ASP A 160 19.40 -4.71 -15.92
C ASP A 160 19.51 -5.90 -14.96
N TRP A 161 18.55 -6.08 -14.04
CA TRP A 161 18.52 -7.18 -13.08
C TRP A 161 17.70 -8.38 -13.57
N GLY A 162 16.94 -8.23 -14.66
CA GLY A 162 16.14 -9.29 -15.28
C GLY A 162 14.99 -9.81 -14.41
N LEU A 163 14.42 -8.97 -13.55
CA LEU A 163 13.31 -9.29 -12.64
C LEU A 163 11.93 -9.01 -13.25
N TYR A 164 11.80 -8.06 -14.19
CA TYR A 164 10.52 -7.57 -14.74
C TYR A 164 10.41 -7.51 -16.27
#